data_AF-A0A220UHE5-F1
#
_entry.id   AF-A0A220UHE5-F1
#
_cell.length_a   1.000
_cell.length_b   1.000
_cell.length_c   1.000
_cell.angle_alpha   90.00
_cell.angle_beta   90.00
_cell.angle_gamma   90.00
#
_symmetry.space_group_name_H-M   'P 1'
#
loop_
_entity.id
_entity.type
_entity.pdbx_description
1 polymer ?
#
loop_
_entity_poly.entity_id
_entity_poly.type
_entity_poly.pdbx_seq_one_letter_code
_entity_poly.pdbx_strand_id
1 'polypeptide(L)'
;MDPQHHAHAGQRATVHGLVDALLEHARSEHPDIAEWSVTLSQSESLLVPRDSDKLFRVIDGIPGYYNGHVYRDALIRGVPGWPADWIALTTLASDATYYGHLLDGAISAHSPWERES
;
A
#
# COMPACT_ATOMS: atom_id res chain seq x y z
N MET A 1 -15.72 -5.56 24.90
CA MET A 1 -16.19 -6.08 23.61
C MET A 1 -15.13 -5.72 22.60
N ASP A 2 -14.27 -6.68 22.27
CA ASP A 2 -13.25 -6.54 21.23
C ASP A 2 -13.90 -6.79 19.86
N PRO A 3 -13.74 -5.89 18.87
CA PRO A 3 -14.03 -6.23 17.49
C PRO A 3 -12.87 -7.07 16.96
N GLN A 4 -13.10 -8.36 16.75
CA GLN A 4 -12.12 -9.26 16.17
C GLN A 4 -11.78 -8.83 14.74
N HIS A 5 -10.48 -8.65 14.50
CA HIS A 5 -9.86 -8.63 13.18
C HIS A 5 -10.32 -9.86 12.37
N HIS A 6 -11.19 -9.65 11.38
CA HIS A 6 -11.34 -10.63 10.30
C HIS A 6 -10.20 -10.45 9.29
N ALA A 7 -9.00 -10.90 9.68
CA ALA A 7 -7.98 -11.23 8.71
C ALA A 7 -8.38 -12.57 8.07
N HIS A 8 -8.68 -12.56 6.78
CA HIS A 8 -8.94 -13.76 5.98
C HIS A 8 -7.65 -14.58 5.83
N ALA A 9 -7.22 -15.25 6.90
CA ALA A 9 -6.07 -16.14 6.88
C ALA A 9 -6.41 -17.38 6.03
N GLY A 10 -5.82 -17.48 4.83
CA GLY A 10 -5.85 -18.70 4.01
C GLY A 10 -6.56 -18.60 2.66
N GLN A 11 -6.95 -17.42 2.19
CA GLN A 11 -7.47 -17.25 0.84
C GLN A 11 -6.56 -16.32 0.04
N ARG A 12 -6.11 -16.78 -1.15
CA ARG A 12 -5.32 -15.97 -2.08
C ARG A 12 -6.01 -14.62 -2.28
N ALA A 13 -5.35 -13.55 -1.88
CA ALA A 13 -5.89 -12.22 -2.04
C ALA A 13 -5.80 -11.80 -3.52
N THR A 14 -6.77 -11.01 -3.97
CA THR A 14 -6.60 -10.27 -5.22
C THR A 14 -5.68 -9.09 -4.95
N VAL A 15 -4.94 -8.63 -5.97
CA VAL A 15 -4.09 -7.42 -5.84
C VAL A 15 -4.91 -6.23 -5.36
N HIS A 16 -6.06 -6.02 -5.98
CA HIS A 16 -6.98 -4.95 -5.59
C HIS A 16 -7.42 -5.09 -4.12
N GLY A 17 -7.89 -6.27 -3.70
CA GLY A 17 -8.36 -6.50 -2.33
C GLY A 17 -7.25 -6.33 -1.27
N LEU A 18 -6.03 -6.76 -1.58
CA LEU A 18 -4.90 -6.60 -0.66
C LEU A 18 -4.44 -5.14 -0.56
N VAL A 19 -4.49 -4.38 -1.65
CA VAL A 19 -4.22 -2.93 -1.63
C VAL A 19 -5.26 -2.20 -0.78
N ASP A 20 -6.55 -2.54 -0.91
CA ASP A 20 -7.61 -1.96 -0.08
C ASP A 20 -7.36 -2.26 1.41
N ALA A 21 -7.07 -3.52 1.75
CA ALA A 21 -6.80 -3.94 3.12
C ALA A 21 -5.56 -3.24 3.72
N LEU A 22 -4.48 -3.08 2.96
CA LEU A 22 -3.28 -2.36 3.38
C LEU A 22 -3.59 -0.88 3.67
N LEU A 23 -4.31 -0.21 2.77
CA LEU A 23 -4.68 1.20 2.94
C LEU A 23 -5.60 1.39 4.15
N GLU A 24 -6.56 0.51 4.37
CA GLU A 24 -7.47 0.54 5.52
C GLU A 24 -6.72 0.32 6.83
N HIS A 25 -5.83 -0.68 6.88
CA HIS A 25 -5.01 -0.94 8.05
C HIS A 25 -4.12 0.25 8.40
N ALA A 26 -3.34 0.76 7.44
CA ALA A 26 -2.43 1.88 7.68
C ALA A 26 -3.14 3.17 8.08
N ARG A 27 -4.31 3.47 7.48
CA ARG A 27 -5.12 4.64 7.87
C ARG A 27 -5.73 4.51 9.26
N SER A 28 -6.03 3.28 9.69
CA SER A 28 -6.54 3.06 11.05
C SER A 28 -5.46 3.30 12.10
N GLU A 29 -4.20 2.98 11.80
CA GLU A 29 -3.06 3.21 12.69
C GLU A 29 -2.51 4.64 12.60
N HIS A 30 -2.58 5.26 11.42
CA HIS A 30 -2.06 6.60 11.13
C HIS A 30 -3.11 7.49 10.44
N PRO A 31 -4.15 7.92 11.18
CA PRO A 31 -5.26 8.71 10.62
C PRO A 31 -4.85 10.13 10.19
N ASP A 32 -3.68 10.60 10.62
CA ASP A 32 -3.10 11.90 10.31
C ASP A 32 -2.26 11.90 9.02
N ILE A 33 -1.91 10.71 8.50
CA ILE A 33 -1.15 10.58 7.25
C ILE A 33 -2.11 10.55 6.06
N ALA A 34 -2.06 11.61 5.25
CA ALA A 34 -2.84 11.73 4.02
C ALA A 34 -2.15 11.09 2.79
N GLU A 35 -0.82 10.92 2.83
CA GLU A 35 -0.03 10.57 1.66
C GLU A 35 0.57 9.17 1.78
N TRP A 36 0.15 8.31 0.86
CA TRP A 36 0.57 6.92 0.80
C TRP A 36 1.09 6.56 -0.58
N SER A 37 2.07 5.66 -0.63
CA SER A 37 2.54 5.05 -1.87
C SER A 37 2.54 3.54 -1.75
N VAL A 38 1.86 2.91 -2.71
CA VAL A 38 1.80 1.46 -2.88
C VAL A 38 2.86 1.07 -3.90
N THR A 39 3.83 0.27 -3.49
CA THR A 39 4.87 -0.31 -4.36
C THR A 39 4.58 -1.78 -4.58
N LEU A 40 4.53 -2.20 -5.84
CA LEU A 40 4.29 -3.58 -6.23
C LEU A 40 4.95 -3.86 -7.59
N SER A 41 4.90 -5.10 -8.06
CA SER A 41 5.47 -5.44 -9.37
C SER A 41 4.79 -4.63 -10.48
N GLN A 42 5.53 -4.35 -11.56
CA GLN A 42 4.98 -3.61 -12.70
C GLN A 42 3.71 -4.27 -13.25
N SER A 43 3.70 -5.60 -13.38
CA SER A 43 2.54 -6.34 -13.87
C SER A 43 1.33 -6.23 -12.94
N GLU A 44 1.54 -6.39 -11.62
CA GLU A 44 0.45 -6.29 -10.65
C GLU A 44 -0.10 -4.86 -10.53
N SER A 45 0.74 -3.83 -10.75
CA SER A 45 0.28 -2.43 -10.72
C SER A 45 -0.81 -2.13 -11.74
N LEU A 46 -0.83 -2.84 -12.87
CA LEU A 46 -1.84 -2.70 -13.92
C LEU A 46 -3.21 -3.26 -13.52
N LEU A 47 -3.27 -4.06 -12.46
CA LEU A 47 -4.51 -4.66 -11.95
C LEU A 47 -5.20 -3.77 -10.89
N VAL A 48 -4.52 -2.72 -10.43
CA VAL A 48 -5.10 -1.75 -9.49
C VAL A 48 -5.97 -0.76 -10.27
N PRO A 49 -7.22 -0.49 -9.86
CA PRO A 49 -8.04 0.54 -10.50
C PRO A 49 -7.33 1.90 -10.49
N ARG A 50 -7.66 2.76 -11.44
CA ARG A 50 -7.10 4.11 -11.52
C ARG A 50 -8.21 5.14 -11.39
N ASP A 51 -8.14 5.91 -10.32
CA ASP A 51 -9.11 6.97 -10.02
C ASP A 51 -8.63 8.32 -10.57
N SER A 52 -7.31 8.52 -10.64
CA SER A 52 -6.71 9.78 -11.05
C SER A 52 -5.32 9.58 -11.68
N ASP A 53 -4.86 10.59 -12.42
CA ASP A 53 -3.49 10.73 -12.89
C ASP A 53 -2.62 11.64 -12.01
N LYS A 54 -3.22 12.21 -10.95
CA LYS A 54 -2.60 13.19 -10.06
C LYS A 54 -2.93 12.92 -8.61
N LEU A 55 -1.90 12.93 -7.77
CA LEU A 55 -2.02 12.93 -6.32
C LEU A 55 -1.76 14.35 -5.82
N PHE A 56 -2.82 15.05 -5.44
CA PHE A 56 -2.74 16.43 -4.94
C PHE A 56 -2.16 16.46 -3.53
N ARG A 57 -1.32 17.46 -3.25
CA ARG A 57 -0.70 17.65 -1.94
C ARG A 57 -0.26 19.09 -1.70
N VAL A 58 0.25 19.35 -0.50
CA VAL A 58 0.99 20.58 -0.17
C VAL A 58 2.47 20.22 -0.05
N ILE A 59 3.34 20.96 -0.75
CA ILE A 59 4.80 20.82 -0.74
C ILE A 59 5.36 22.15 -0.27
N ASP A 60 6.00 22.19 0.90
CA ASP A 60 6.56 23.41 1.50
C ASP A 60 5.54 24.58 1.58
N GLY A 61 4.28 24.27 1.90
CA GLY A 61 3.19 25.24 1.99
C GLY A 61 2.57 25.64 0.64
N ILE A 62 3.07 25.10 -0.48
CA ILE A 62 2.58 25.39 -1.83
C ILE A 62 1.73 24.22 -2.33
N PRO A 63 0.48 24.45 -2.79
CA PRO A 63 -0.31 23.42 -3.45
C PRO A 63 0.41 22.87 -4.68
N GLY A 64 0.52 21.54 -4.76
CA GLY A 64 1.19 20.83 -5.84
C GLY A 64 0.57 19.45 -6.06
N TYR A 65 1.19 18.67 -6.94
CA TYR A 65 0.77 17.28 -7.18
C TYR A 65 1.91 16.42 -7.72
N TYR A 66 1.81 15.12 -7.48
CA TYR A 66 2.58 14.12 -8.21
C TYR A 66 1.78 13.62 -9.41
N ASN A 67 2.44 13.44 -10.55
CA ASN A 67 1.86 12.73 -11.69
C ASN A 67 2.07 11.22 -11.53
N GLY A 68 1.04 10.42 -11.76
CA GLY A 68 1.16 8.96 -11.71
C GLY A 68 -0.18 8.24 -11.68
N HIS A 69 -0.12 6.92 -11.49
CA HIS A 69 -1.32 6.13 -11.24
C HIS A 69 -1.77 6.36 -9.80
N VAL A 70 -2.95 6.93 -9.61
CA VAL A 70 -3.53 7.16 -8.28
C VAL A 70 -4.77 6.31 -8.09
N TYR A 71 -4.86 5.69 -6.92
CA TYR A 71 -6.01 4.91 -6.47
C TYR A 71 -6.28 5.25 -5.01
N ARG A 72 -7.51 5.66 -4.68
CA ARG A 72 -7.92 6.08 -3.33
C ARG A 72 -6.89 6.99 -2.64
N ASP A 73 -6.45 8.06 -3.30
CA ASP A 73 -5.47 9.03 -2.78
C ASP A 73 -4.09 8.44 -2.42
N ALA A 74 -3.75 7.26 -2.95
CA ALA A 74 -2.43 6.66 -2.86
C ALA A 74 -1.77 6.59 -4.24
N LEU A 75 -0.46 6.85 -4.27
CA LEU A 75 0.33 6.71 -5.50
C LEU A 75 0.72 5.25 -5.71
N ILE A 76 0.25 4.67 -6.81
CA ILE A 76 0.59 3.31 -7.23
C ILE A 76 1.88 3.34 -8.05
N ARG A 77 2.87 2.57 -7.60
CA ARG A 77 4.20 2.46 -8.21
C ARG A 77 4.48 1.01 -8.62
N GLY A 78 4.38 0.74 -9.91
CA GLY A 78 4.84 -0.50 -10.51
C GLY A 78 6.35 -0.49 -10.71
N VAL A 79 7.08 -1.40 -10.05
CA VAL A 79 8.55 -1.47 -10.09
C VAL A 79 9.00 -2.74 -10.83
N PRO A 80 9.79 -2.62 -11.92
CA PRO A 80 10.42 -3.78 -12.56
C PRO A 80 11.35 -4.52 -11.59
N GLY A 81 11.22 -5.85 -11.52
CA GLY A 81 12.03 -6.68 -10.62
C GLY A 81 11.52 -6.75 -9.18
N TRP A 82 10.46 -6.02 -8.83
CA TRP A 82 9.78 -6.22 -7.55
C TRP A 82 9.04 -7.57 -7.53
N PRO A 83 9.13 -8.36 -6.44
CA PRO A 83 8.48 -9.66 -6.34
C PRO A 83 6.96 -9.59 -6.57
N ALA A 84 6.44 -10.51 -7.37
CA ALA A 84 5.04 -10.47 -7.81
C ALA A 84 4.04 -10.82 -6.70
N ASP A 85 4.49 -11.44 -5.62
CA ASP A 85 3.73 -11.90 -4.47
C ASP A 85 3.68 -10.88 -3.32
N TRP A 86 4.44 -9.79 -3.39
CA TRP A 86 4.54 -8.80 -2.33
C TRP A 86 4.08 -7.40 -2.76
N ILE A 87 3.39 -6.72 -1.84
CA ILE A 87 2.99 -5.31 -1.96
C ILE A 87 3.56 -4.58 -0.75
N ALA A 88 4.18 -3.43 -0.95
CA ALA A 88 4.60 -2.55 0.13
C ALA A 88 3.75 -1.27 0.12
N LEU A 89 3.30 -0.84 1.29
CA LEU A 89 2.66 0.44 1.52
C LEU A 89 3.59 1.28 2.39
N THR A 90 4.07 2.38 1.82
CA THR A 90 4.97 3.33 2.49
C THR A 90 4.29 4.68 2.58
N THR A 91 4.61 5.47 3.59
CA THR A 91 4.33 6.91 3.57
C THR A 91 5.62 7.70 3.33
N LEU A 92 5.47 8.96 2.91
CA LEU A 92 6.56 9.93 2.88
C LEU A 92 6.73 10.66 4.22
N ALA A 93 5.74 10.58 5.11
CA ALA A 93 5.66 11.37 6.34
C ALA A 93 6.14 10.63 7.59
N SER A 94 6.29 9.31 7.53
CA SER A 94 6.82 8.49 8.63
C SER A 94 7.69 7.35 8.09
N ASP A 95 8.40 6.69 9.00
CA ASP A 95 9.17 5.47 8.69
C ASP A 95 8.28 4.21 8.65
N ALA A 96 6.95 4.35 8.77
CA ALA A 96 6.04 3.22 8.73
C ALA A 96 5.96 2.61 7.34
N THR A 97 6.20 1.30 7.26
CA THR A 97 6.02 0.50 6.05
C THR A 97 5.23 -0.75 6.40
N TYR A 98 4.19 -1.01 5.62
CA TYR A 98 3.39 -2.23 5.71
C TYR A 98 3.61 -3.08 4.48
N TYR A 99 3.65 -4.39 4.66
CA TYR A 99 3.83 -5.38 3.62
C TYR A 99 2.62 -6.29 3.57
N GLY A 100 2.07 -6.47 2.37
CA GLY A 100 1.02 -7.45 2.09
C GLY A 100 1.58 -8.60 1.26
N HIS A 101 1.23 -9.83 1.62
CA HIS A 101 1.57 -11.03 0.85
C HIS A 101 0.34 -11.59 0.13
N LEU A 102 0.43 -11.74 -1.19
CA LEU A 102 -0.70 -12.12 -2.03
C LEU A 102 -1.14 -13.58 -1.87
N LEU A 103 -0.22 -14.47 -1.48
CA LEU A 103 -0.52 -15.90 -1.42
C LEU A 103 -1.42 -16.27 -0.24
N ASP A 104 -1.25 -15.62 0.91
CA ASP A 104 -1.98 -15.89 2.15
C ASP A 104 -2.80 -14.70 2.67
N GLY A 105 -2.65 -13.52 2.07
CA GLY A 105 -3.33 -12.29 2.45
C GLY A 105 -2.76 -11.63 3.71
N ALA A 106 -1.60 -12.07 4.21
CA ALA A 106 -1.01 -11.54 5.43
C ALA A 106 -0.57 -10.09 5.27
N ILE A 107 -0.78 -9.28 6.31
CA ILE A 107 -0.26 -7.91 6.44
C ILE A 107 0.72 -7.87 7.62
N SER A 108 1.88 -7.24 7.43
CA SER A 108 2.93 -7.13 8.44
C SER A 108 3.64 -5.78 8.36
N ALA A 109 4.11 -5.26 9.49
CA ALA A 109 5.02 -4.11 9.52
C ALA A 109 6.51 -4.52 9.41
N HIS A 110 6.80 -5.83 9.42
CA HIS A 110 8.16 -6.35 9.26
C HIS A 110 8.49 -6.60 7.79
N SER A 111 9.71 -6.24 7.40
CA SER A 111 10.18 -6.43 6.04
C SER A 111 10.33 -7.93 5.74
N PRO A 112 9.81 -8.42 4.61
CA PRO A 112 10.03 -9.82 4.20
C PRO A 112 11.49 -10.11 3.81
N TRP A 113 12.31 -9.06 3.69
CA TRP A 113 13.73 -9.13 3.35
C TRP A 113 14.65 -9.06 4.56
N GLU A 114 14.11 -8.73 5.74
CA GLU A 114 14.89 -8.80 6.97
C GLU A 114 15.20 -10.26 7.27
N ARG A 115 16.48 -10.62 7.18
CA ARG A 115 16.94 -11.89 7.75
C ARG A 115 17.03 -11.71 9.25
N GLU A 116 16.41 -12.62 10.00
CA GLU A 116 16.76 -12.86 11.40
C GLU A 116 18.29 -12.99 11.47
N SER A 117 18.95 -12.01 12.10
CA SER A 117 20.39 -12.03 12.35
C SER A 117 20.70 -12.80 13.61
#